data_AF-A0A419EGM4-F1
#
_entry.id   AF-A0A419EGM4-F1
#
_cell.length_a   1.000
_cell.length_b   1.000
_cell.length_c   1.000
_cell.angle_alpha   90.00
_cell.angle_beta   90.00
_cell.angle_gamma   90.00
#
_symmetry.space_group_name_H-M   'P 1'
#
loop_
_entity.id
_entity.type
_entity.pdbx_description
1 polymer ?
#
loop_
_entity_poly.entity_id
_entity_poly.type
_entity_poly.pdbx_seq_one_letter_code
_entity_poly.pdbx_strand_id
1 'polypeptide(L)'
;MDMFVFTGIIWKEEKEHGARCPELDVASQGKTPDEARKNLLEAATLHLEGSFEDGLPYLRPVPAEEDPRNSFPAEALEIFKFKVDVAVTAYA
;
A
#
# COMPACT_ATOMS: atom_id res chain seq x y z
N MET A 1 -1.87 -20.54 -3.67
CA MET A 1 -1.23 -19.33 -3.11
C MET A 1 -1.74 -18.19 -3.94
N ASP A 2 -2.71 -17.46 -3.42
CA ASP A 2 -3.35 -16.37 -4.14
C ASP A 2 -2.45 -15.15 -4.03
N MET A 3 -1.92 -14.71 -5.17
CA MET A 3 -1.14 -13.49 -5.25
C MET A 3 -2.09 -12.33 -5.51
N PHE A 4 -2.20 -11.42 -4.56
CA PHE A 4 -2.96 -10.19 -4.74
C PHE A 4 -2.10 -9.16 -5.46
N VAL A 5 -2.73 -8.36 -6.35
CA VAL A 5 -2.05 -7.28 -7.07
C VAL A 5 -2.72 -5.97 -6.73
N PHE A 6 -1.94 -5.03 -6.19
CA PHE A 6 -2.40 -3.72 -5.79
C PHE A 6 -1.61 -2.61 -6.48
N THR A 7 -2.12 -1.39 -6.35
CA THR A 7 -1.48 -0.17 -6.85
C THR A 7 -0.73 0.50 -5.72
N GLY A 8 0.54 0.82 -5.96
CA GLY A 8 1.32 1.69 -5.08
C GLY A 8 1.50 3.05 -5.74
N ILE A 9 1.46 4.10 -4.94
CA ILE A 9 1.75 5.48 -5.35
C ILE A 9 2.90 5.97 -4.49
N ILE A 10 3.93 6.55 -5.11
CA ILE A 10 5.05 7.21 -4.41
C ILE A 10 5.10 8.66 -4.79
N TRP A 11 5.43 9.50 -3.83
CA TRP A 11 5.69 10.92 -4.04
C TRP A 11 6.91 11.36 -3.23
N LYS A 12 7.56 12.43 -3.69
CA LYS A 12 8.66 13.04 -2.95
C LYS A 12 8.10 13.98 -1.88
N GLU A 13 8.55 13.79 -0.65
CA GLU A 13 8.41 14.76 0.44
C GLU A 13 9.75 15.44 0.71
N GLU A 14 9.77 16.48 1.55
CA GLU A 14 10.94 17.37 1.74
C GLU A 14 12.27 16.61 1.85
N LYS A 15 12.32 15.56 2.68
CA LYS A 15 13.52 14.74 2.92
C LYS A 15 13.33 13.27 2.61
N GLU A 16 12.10 12.80 2.58
CA GLU A 16 11.74 11.37 2.44
C GLU A 16 10.85 11.17 1.21
N HIS A 17 10.35 9.96 1.02
CA HIS A 17 9.38 9.60 0.00
C HIS A 17 8.19 8.95 0.72
N GLY A 18 7.01 9.48 0.49
CA GLY A 18 5.77 8.85 0.93
C GLY A 18 5.37 7.77 -0.07
N ALA A 19 4.74 6.71 0.43
CA ALA A 19 4.14 5.66 -0.38
C ALA A 19 2.75 5.30 0.15
N ARG A 20 1.79 5.04 -0.74
CA ARG A 20 0.42 4.64 -0.35
C ARG A 20 -0.18 3.64 -1.32
N CYS A 21 -0.97 2.71 -0.79
CA CYS A 21 -1.84 1.81 -1.52
C CYS A 21 -3.29 2.28 -1.37
N PRO A 22 -3.89 2.91 -2.40
CA PRO A 22 -5.22 3.48 -2.29
C PRO A 22 -6.31 2.42 -2.14
N GLU A 23 -6.10 1.17 -2.58
CA GLU A 23 -7.08 0.07 -2.43
C GLU A 23 -7.19 -0.49 -1.00
N LEU A 24 -6.11 -0.37 -0.20
CA LEU A 24 -6.02 -0.95 1.15
C LEU A 24 -6.03 0.10 2.26
N ASP A 25 -5.93 1.38 1.89
CA ASP A 25 -5.76 2.51 2.81
C ASP A 25 -4.51 2.34 3.70
N VAL A 26 -3.45 1.80 3.10
CA VAL A 26 -2.16 1.55 3.75
C VAL A 26 -1.13 2.53 3.22
N ALA A 27 -0.39 3.17 4.12
CA ALA A 27 0.69 4.10 3.78
C ALA A 27 2.00 3.70 4.48
N SER A 28 3.12 4.08 3.87
CA SER A 28 4.45 3.99 4.43
C SER A 28 5.30 5.18 3.96
N GLN A 29 6.52 5.29 4.47
CA GLN A 29 7.51 6.25 4.01
C GLN A 29 8.89 5.61 3.97
N GLY A 30 9.83 6.21 3.24
CA GLY A 30 11.22 5.81 3.23
C GLY A 30 12.15 6.92 2.75
N LYS A 31 13.43 6.83 3.11
CA LYS A 31 14.45 7.80 2.71
C LYS A 31 14.68 7.81 1.20
N THR A 32 14.47 6.68 0.56
CA THR A 32 14.58 6.47 -0.89
C THR A 32 13.27 5.93 -1.44
N PRO A 33 12.97 6.10 -2.74
CA PRO A 33 11.75 5.53 -3.32
C PRO A 33 11.72 4.01 -3.18
N ASP A 34 12.86 3.32 -3.32
CA ASP A 34 12.94 1.86 -3.14
C ASP A 34 12.62 1.43 -1.71
N GLU A 35 13.12 2.17 -0.72
CA GLU A 35 12.80 1.93 0.70
C GLU A 35 11.30 2.14 0.97
N ALA A 36 10.71 3.20 0.43
CA ALA A 36 9.27 3.45 0.54
C ALA A 36 8.43 2.33 -0.10
N ARG A 37 8.84 1.81 -1.27
CA ARG A 37 8.19 0.64 -1.92
C ARG A 37 8.23 -0.59 -1.02
N LYS A 38 9.40 -0.91 -0.47
CA LYS A 38 9.58 -2.08 0.41
C LYS A 38 8.73 -1.96 1.66
N ASN A 39 8.77 -0.80 2.32
CA ASN A 39 7.96 -0.54 3.50
C ASN A 39 6.46 -0.60 3.18
N LEU A 40 6.03 -0.13 2.00
CA LEU A 40 4.63 -0.23 1.57
C LEU A 40 4.21 -1.68 1.36
N LEU A 41 5.07 -2.49 0.73
CA LEU A 41 4.82 -3.93 0.55
C LEU A 41 4.65 -4.61 1.90
N GLU A 42 5.56 -4.38 2.85
CA GLU A 42 5.47 -4.98 4.20
C GLU A 42 4.20 -4.54 4.93
N ALA A 43 3.87 -3.25 4.91
CA ALA A 43 2.66 -2.73 5.54
C ALA A 43 1.38 -3.32 4.90
N ALA A 44 1.36 -3.49 3.58
CA ALA A 44 0.24 -4.11 2.88
C ALA A 44 0.10 -5.60 3.23
N THR A 45 1.21 -6.34 3.32
CA THR A 45 1.21 -7.74 3.77
C THR A 45 0.61 -7.86 5.16
N LEU A 46 1.10 -7.07 6.13
CA LEU A 46 0.62 -7.09 7.50
C LEU A 46 -0.87 -6.75 7.61
N HIS A 47 -1.36 -5.78 6.83
CA HIS A 47 -2.78 -5.42 6.79
C HIS A 47 -3.64 -6.57 6.26
N LEU A 48 -3.20 -7.26 5.21
CA LEU A 48 -3.93 -8.42 4.66
C LEU A 48 -3.92 -9.60 5.63
N GLU A 49 -2.77 -9.90 6.23
CA GLU A 49 -2.63 -10.96 7.23
C GLU A 49 -3.59 -10.73 8.39
N GLY A 50 -3.54 -9.54 9.02
CA GLY A 50 -4.46 -9.21 10.11
C GLY A 50 -5.93 -9.23 9.68
N SER A 51 -6.26 -8.69 8.50
CA SER A 51 -7.64 -8.74 7.98
C SER A 51 -8.14 -10.18 7.80
N PHE A 52 -7.30 -11.09 7.32
CA PHE A 52 -7.67 -12.50 7.16
C PHE A 52 -7.77 -13.23 8.49
N GLU A 53 -6.86 -12.97 9.44
CA GLU A 53 -6.89 -13.55 10.78
C GLU A 53 -8.16 -13.13 11.56
N ASP A 54 -8.53 -11.85 11.47
CA ASP A 54 -9.74 -11.31 12.12
C ASP A 54 -11.04 -11.60 11.35
N GLY A 55 -10.96 -12.14 10.13
CA GLY A 55 -12.12 -12.37 9.26
C GLY A 55 -12.80 -11.07 8.78
N LEU A 56 -12.02 -9.99 8.65
CA LEU A 56 -12.47 -8.66 8.25
C LEU A 56 -12.25 -8.40 6.75
N PRO A 57 -13.02 -7.47 6.15
CA PRO A 57 -12.78 -7.05 4.77
C PRO A 57 -11.43 -6.32 4.66
N TYR A 58 -10.58 -6.79 3.76
CA TYR A 58 -9.26 -6.18 3.54
C TYR A 58 -9.28 -4.97 2.62
N LEU A 59 -10.24 -4.89 1.69
CA LEU A 59 -10.40 -3.73 0.81
C LEU A 59 -10.93 -2.55 1.63
N ARG A 60 -10.12 -1.51 1.73
CA ARG A 60 -10.50 -0.22 2.31
C ARG A 60 -10.00 0.87 1.36
N PRO A 61 -10.87 1.41 0.51
CA PRO A 61 -10.46 2.49 -0.37
C PRO A 61 -10.15 3.74 0.47
N VAL A 62 -9.02 4.37 0.16
CA VAL A 62 -8.63 5.66 0.74
C VAL A 62 -9.73 6.71 0.47
N PRO A 63 -10.12 7.54 1.46
CA PRO A 63 -10.99 8.67 1.21
C PRO A 63 -10.32 9.68 0.26
N ALA A 64 -11.11 10.36 -0.57
CA ALA A 64 -10.58 11.24 -1.62
C ALA A 64 -9.65 12.35 -1.08
N GLU A 65 -9.89 12.81 0.14
CA GLU A 65 -9.08 13.85 0.81
C GLU A 65 -7.69 13.37 1.22
N GLU A 66 -7.50 12.06 1.39
CA GLU A 66 -6.22 11.43 1.75
C GLU A 66 -5.50 10.81 0.54
N ASP A 67 -6.11 10.88 -0.65
CA ASP A 67 -5.53 10.32 -1.86
C ASP A 67 -4.46 11.27 -2.43
N PRO A 68 -3.18 10.87 -2.49
CA PRO A 68 -2.11 11.72 -3.03
C PRO A 68 -2.35 12.11 -4.49
N ARG A 69 -3.18 11.39 -5.25
CA ARG A 69 -3.56 11.76 -6.63
C ARG A 69 -4.38 13.04 -6.72
N ASN A 70 -5.04 13.43 -5.64
CA ASN A 70 -5.83 14.66 -5.59
C ASN A 70 -5.00 15.85 -5.05
N SER A 71 -3.95 15.57 -4.28
CA SER A 71 -3.13 16.59 -3.60
C SER A 71 -1.84 16.93 -4.35
N PHE A 72 -1.31 15.99 -5.14
CA PHE A 72 -0.07 16.16 -5.90
C PHE A 72 -0.35 16.18 -7.41
N PRO A 73 0.42 16.96 -8.20
CA PRO A 73 0.35 16.89 -9.65
C PRO A 73 0.80 15.51 -10.15
N ALA A 74 0.20 15.02 -11.25
CA ALA A 74 0.44 13.67 -11.76
C ALA A 74 1.93 13.41 -12.08
N GLU A 75 2.67 14.42 -12.51
CA GLU A 75 4.11 14.35 -12.81
C GLU A 75 4.99 14.15 -11.56
N ALA A 76 4.48 14.45 -10.37
CA ALA A 76 5.16 14.24 -9.10
C ALA A 76 4.85 12.86 -8.46
N LEU A 77 3.97 12.09 -9.09
CA LEU A 77 3.53 10.79 -8.60
C LEU A 77 4.13 9.66 -9.44
N GLU A 78 4.70 8.69 -8.75
CA GLU A 78 5.14 7.45 -9.34
C GLU A 78 4.14 6.34 -9.00
N ILE A 79 3.42 5.87 -10.01
CA ILE A 79 2.43 4.80 -9.86
C ILE A 79 3.04 3.48 -10.29
N PHE A 80 2.91 2.45 -9.47
CA PHE A 80 3.42 1.11 -9.76
C PHE A 80 2.44 0.03 -9.31
N LYS A 81 2.63 -1.19 -9.83
CA LYS A 81 1.93 -2.38 -9.36
C LYS A 81 2.86 -3.19 -8.48
N PHE A 82 2.34 -3.69 -7.37
CA PHE A 82 3.07 -4.63 -6.51
C PHE A 82 2.20 -5.84 -6.20
N LYS A 83 2.88 -6.96 -5.92
CA LYS A 83 2.24 -8.24 -5.60
C LYS A 83 2.42 -8.51 -4.12
N VAL A 84 1.36 -8.95 -3.47
CA VAL A 84 1.40 -9.39 -2.08
C VAL A 84 1.07 -10.87 -2.04
N ASP A 85 1.96 -11.62 -1.41
CA ASP A 85 1.80 -13.05 -1.17
C ASP A 85 1.39 -13.23 0.29
N VAL A 86 0.20 -13.77 0.52
CA VAL A 86 -0.31 -14.00 1.88
C VAL A 86 -0.62 -15.48 2.02
N ALA A 87 0.05 -16.12 2.98
CA ALA A 87 -0.20 -17.51 3.32
C ALA A 87 -1.45 -17.60 4.19
N VAL A 88 -2.64 -17.56 3.58
CA VAL A 88 -3.89 -17.76 4.31
C VAL A 88 -3.95 -19.22 4.77
N THR A 89 -3.60 -19.47 6.03
CA THR A 89 -3.81 -20.77 6.67
C THR A 89 -5.22 -20.74 7.25
N ALA A 90 -6.21 -21.17 6.47
CA ALA A 90 -7.56 -21.35 6.99
C ALA A 90 -7.52 -22.43 8.08
N TYR A 91 -7.61 -22.03 9.36
CA TYR A 91 -7.94 -22.97 10.42
C TYR A 91 -9.43 -23.31 10.28
N ALA A 92 -9.70 -24.55 9.87
CA ALA A 92 -11.02 -25.16 9.84
C ALA A 92 -11.37 -25.80 11.19
#